data_AF-A0A6A6GI42-F1
#
_entry.id   AF-A0A6A6GI42-F1
#
_cell.length_a   1.000
_cell.length_b   1.000
_cell.length_c   1.000
_cell.angle_alpha   90.00
_cell.angle_beta   90.00
_cell.angle_gamma   90.00
#
_symmetry.space_group_name_H-M   'P 1'
#
loop_
_entity.id
_entity.type
_entity.pdbx_description
1 polymer ?
#
loop_
_entity_poly.entity_id
_entity_poly.type
_entity_poly.pdbx_seq_one_letter_code
_entity_poly.pdbx_strand_id
1 'polypeptide(L)'
;MARFTLVSPNSVKESIRNELTFQRTRRDAAPSIDSRPTFLEWLRIVWPDILTMIVIGAIALGFDKMWPPYHRLFPYVDASGTLLAPELAYPKIRPSLSAAASGILSVGTPIVIFVLSQFFIRHFWSLNNAVLGLLYANIGGSCFQVMIKTLIGGFRPHFLSVCQPDFSRPGANQGIQGVYHDWSICTGESKDIKNAIISFPSGHTEAAFASFVYLSIWLNANLKVMGSYQPRYWKMVAVFAPLMAAILIAGDLQMSYNHHWYDILMGAVIGISFALVAYRSQFAAVLDSSKNDLVLFRKSTVDKATAGGKVKGRGSTDSGDLV
;
A
#
# COMPACT_ATOMS: atom_id res chain seq x y z
N MET A 1 -62.86 20.05 -36.28
CA MET A 1 -61.80 20.72 -37.08
C MET A 1 -60.62 21.00 -36.16
N ALA A 2 -59.57 20.16 -36.21
CA ALA A 2 -58.35 20.41 -35.45
C ALA A 2 -57.52 21.49 -36.17
N ARG A 3 -57.30 22.64 -35.53
CA ARG A 3 -56.41 23.70 -36.02
C ARG A 3 -54.97 23.21 -35.89
N PHE A 4 -54.34 22.91 -37.02
CA PHE A 4 -52.88 22.79 -37.10
C PHE A 4 -52.28 24.20 -37.03
N THR A 5 -51.77 24.58 -35.86
CA THR A 5 -50.94 25.77 -35.71
C THR A 5 -49.58 25.50 -36.34
N LEU A 6 -49.32 26.12 -37.48
CA LEU A 6 -48.01 26.11 -38.14
C LEU A 6 -46.99 26.81 -37.25
N VAL A 7 -46.01 26.05 -36.76
CA VAL A 7 -44.89 26.57 -35.97
C VAL A 7 -44.04 27.49 -36.84
N SER A 8 -43.81 28.72 -36.38
CA SER A 8 -43.04 29.73 -37.11
C SER A 8 -41.59 29.26 -37.36
N PRO A 9 -41.01 29.48 -38.55
CA PRO A 9 -39.62 29.09 -38.86
C PRO A 9 -38.58 29.66 -37.88
N ASN A 10 -38.88 30.81 -37.26
CA ASN A 10 -38.02 31.42 -36.26
C ASN A 10 -38.03 30.67 -34.93
N SER A 11 -39.19 30.13 -34.52
CA SER A 11 -39.32 29.29 -33.32
C SER A 11 -38.50 27.99 -33.44
N VAL A 12 -38.47 27.39 -34.64
CA VAL A 12 -37.69 26.17 -34.89
C VAL A 12 -36.19 26.46 -34.85
N LYS A 13 -35.74 27.56 -35.47
CA LYS A 13 -34.33 27.97 -35.43
C LYS A 13 -33.86 28.29 -34.01
N GLU A 14 -34.71 28.90 -33.20
CA GLU A 14 -34.41 29.22 -31.81
C GLU A 14 -34.38 27.97 -30.92
N SER A 15 -35.29 27.03 -31.14
CA SER A 15 -35.25 25.71 -30.48
C SER A 15 -33.99 24.91 -30.83
N ILE A 16 -33.60 24.89 -32.12
CA ILE A 16 -32.37 24.21 -32.56
C ILE A 16 -31.13 24.91 -32.00
N ARG A 17 -31.12 26.25 -31.97
CA ARG A 17 -30.03 27.01 -31.35
C ARG A 17 -29.93 26.70 -29.87
N ASN A 18 -31.04 26.66 -29.15
CA ASN A 18 -31.08 26.35 -27.71
C ASN A 18 -30.65 24.92 -27.43
N GLU A 19 -31.07 23.95 -28.26
CA GLU A 19 -30.63 22.55 -28.16
C GLU A 19 -29.13 22.41 -28.46
N LEU A 20 -28.62 23.07 -29.50
CA LEU A 20 -27.19 23.07 -29.82
C LEU A 20 -26.37 23.77 -28.74
N THR A 21 -26.90 24.83 -28.13
CA THR A 21 -26.25 25.54 -27.03
C THR A 21 -26.26 24.67 -25.78
N PHE A 22 -27.38 24.05 -25.44
CA PHE A 22 -27.51 23.09 -24.34
C PHE A 22 -26.59 21.88 -24.50
N GLN A 23 -26.49 21.31 -25.71
CA GLN A 23 -25.56 20.23 -26.01
C GLN A 23 -24.09 20.67 -25.95
N ARG A 24 -23.80 21.92 -26.32
CA ARG A 24 -22.47 22.51 -26.17
C ARG A 24 -22.13 22.74 -24.70
N THR A 25 -23.05 23.29 -23.90
CA THR A 25 -22.90 23.44 -22.45
C THR A 25 -22.76 22.09 -21.74
N ARG A 26 -23.42 21.03 -22.21
CA ARG A 26 -23.21 19.65 -21.72
C ARG A 26 -21.84 19.09 -22.08
N ARG A 27 -21.32 19.41 -23.27
CA ARG A 27 -19.98 19.03 -23.73
C ARG A 27 -18.87 19.78 -22.97
N ASP A 28 -19.16 21.00 -22.54
CA ASP A 28 -18.25 21.89 -21.83
C ASP A 28 -18.42 21.83 -20.28
N ALA A 29 -19.37 21.03 -19.78
CA ALA A 29 -19.56 20.79 -18.35
C ALA A 29 -18.45 19.88 -17.81
N ALA A 30 -17.94 20.19 -16.60
CA ALA A 30 -16.98 19.35 -15.92
C ALA A 30 -17.51 17.90 -15.80
N PRO A 31 -16.67 16.87 -15.98
CA PRO A 31 -17.11 15.48 -15.91
C PRO A 31 -17.78 15.22 -14.56
N SER A 32 -19.00 14.69 -14.60
CA SER A 32 -19.77 14.39 -13.38
C SER A 32 -19.03 13.34 -12.55
N ILE A 33 -18.91 13.60 -11.25
CA ILE A 33 -18.23 12.71 -10.28
C ILE A 33 -18.80 11.28 -10.30
N ASP A 34 -20.06 11.10 -10.70
CA ASP A 34 -20.75 9.81 -10.81
C ASP A 34 -20.52 9.06 -12.13
N SER A 35 -19.97 9.71 -13.16
CA SER A 35 -19.72 9.05 -14.44
C SER A 35 -18.38 8.32 -14.45
N ARG A 36 -18.38 7.09 -14.98
CA ARG A 36 -17.15 6.33 -15.21
C ARG A 36 -16.28 7.10 -16.23
N PRO A 37 -15.04 7.48 -15.89
CA PRO A 37 -14.17 8.19 -16.83
C PRO A 37 -13.81 7.29 -18.01
N THR A 38 -13.49 7.89 -19.15
CA THR A 38 -12.82 7.16 -20.23
C THR A 38 -11.44 6.70 -19.78
N PHE A 39 -10.90 5.65 -20.41
CA PHE A 39 -9.58 5.12 -20.04
C PHE A 39 -8.48 6.19 -20.09
N LEU A 40 -8.50 7.07 -21.10
CA LEU A 40 -7.50 8.14 -21.25
C LEU A 40 -7.64 9.22 -20.17
N GLU A 41 -8.87 9.56 -19.76
CA GLU A 41 -9.11 10.51 -18.67
C GLU A 41 -8.65 9.95 -17.32
N TRP A 42 -9.00 8.69 -17.05
CA TRP A 42 -8.51 7.97 -15.87
C TRP A 42 -6.98 7.93 -15.84
N LEU A 43 -6.36 7.53 -16.96
CA LEU A 43 -4.91 7.46 -17.06
C LEU A 43 -4.27 8.84 -16.87
N ARG A 44 -4.86 9.91 -17.43
CA ARG A 44 -4.37 11.29 -17.24
C ARG A 44 -4.38 11.73 -15.77
N ILE A 45 -5.31 11.22 -14.97
CA ILE A 45 -5.40 11.53 -13.53
C ILE A 45 -4.39 10.70 -12.73
N VAL A 46 -4.24 9.42 -13.06
CA VAL A 46 -3.55 8.42 -12.22
C VAL A 46 -2.09 8.18 -12.65
N TRP A 47 -1.68 8.56 -13.87
CA TRP A 47 -0.33 8.29 -14.37
C TRP A 47 0.82 8.81 -13.48
N PRO A 48 0.73 9.97 -12.78
CA PRO A 48 1.83 10.41 -11.92
C PRO A 48 2.05 9.42 -10.78
N ASP A 49 0.97 8.87 -10.22
CA ASP A 49 1.04 7.90 -9.13
C ASP A 49 1.58 6.56 -9.63
N ILE A 50 1.18 6.12 -10.83
CA ILE A 50 1.74 4.91 -11.46
C ILE A 50 3.24 5.06 -11.66
N LEU A 51 3.69 6.20 -12.18
CA LEU A 51 5.11 6.48 -12.37
C LEU A 51 5.85 6.47 -11.02
N THR A 52 5.32 7.15 -10.00
CA THR A 52 5.92 7.14 -8.66
C THR A 52 6.01 5.73 -8.09
N MET A 53 4.95 4.92 -8.19
CA MET A 53 4.95 3.53 -7.74
C MET A 53 6.02 2.68 -8.47
N ILE A 54 6.19 2.87 -9.77
CA ILE A 54 7.23 2.19 -10.55
C ILE A 54 8.63 2.61 -10.06
N VAL A 55 8.86 3.90 -9.86
CA VAL A 55 10.16 4.42 -9.38
C VAL A 55 10.49 3.89 -7.98
N ILE A 56 9.53 3.95 -7.05
CA ILE A 56 9.70 3.43 -5.69
C ILE A 56 9.92 1.91 -5.70
N GLY A 57 9.17 1.17 -6.53
CA GLY A 57 9.38 -0.26 -6.72
C GLY A 57 10.78 -0.60 -7.26
N ALA A 58 11.29 0.18 -8.22
CA ALA A 58 12.64 0.01 -8.75
C ALA A 58 13.72 0.28 -7.68
N ILE A 59 13.52 1.31 -6.83
CA ILE A 59 14.41 1.58 -5.69
C ILE A 59 14.42 0.40 -4.72
N ALA A 60 13.24 -0.10 -4.33
CA ALA A 60 13.11 -1.24 -3.43
C ALA A 60 13.84 -2.49 -3.98
N LEU A 61 13.67 -2.80 -5.28
CA LEU A 61 14.39 -3.90 -5.93
C LEU A 61 15.91 -3.69 -5.95
N GLY A 62 16.37 -2.45 -6.14
CA GLY A 62 17.79 -2.11 -6.05
C GLY A 62 18.38 -2.44 -4.68
N PHE A 63 17.70 -2.03 -3.61
CA PHE A 63 18.11 -2.34 -2.24
C PHE A 63 18.01 -3.85 -1.91
N ASP A 64 17.04 -4.58 -2.44
CA ASP A 64 16.94 -6.04 -2.27
C ASP A 64 18.15 -6.77 -2.89
N LYS A 65 18.61 -6.32 -4.07
CA LYS A 65 19.76 -6.93 -4.76
C LYS A 65 21.10 -6.57 -4.14
N MET A 66 21.22 -5.39 -3.54
CA MET A 66 22.42 -4.94 -2.86
C MET A 66 22.88 -5.91 -1.75
N TRP A 67 24.18 -6.12 -1.63
CA TRP A 67 24.76 -6.79 -0.45
C TRP A 67 24.76 -5.81 0.73
N PRO A 68 24.33 -6.22 1.95
CA PRO A 68 24.27 -5.30 3.08
C PRO A 68 25.64 -4.67 3.35
N PRO A 69 25.75 -3.33 3.34
CA PRO A 69 27.04 -2.65 3.54
C PRO A 69 27.53 -2.70 4.98
N TYR A 70 26.60 -2.85 5.94
CA TYR A 70 26.89 -2.98 7.36
C TYR A 70 26.22 -4.24 7.89
N HIS A 71 26.93 -4.94 8.76
CA HIS A 71 26.44 -6.13 9.43
C HIS A 71 26.96 -6.14 10.87
N ARG A 72 26.25 -6.85 11.74
CA ARG A 72 26.63 -6.99 13.14
C ARG A 72 27.69 -8.08 13.25
N LEU A 73 28.51 -8.02 14.30
CA LEU A 73 29.29 -9.18 14.70
C LEU A 73 28.39 -10.13 15.50
N PHE A 74 28.67 -11.43 15.43
CA PHE A 74 27.95 -12.43 16.22
C PHE A 74 28.91 -13.16 17.15
N PRO A 75 28.49 -13.50 18.39
CA PRO A 75 29.26 -14.36 19.26
C PRO A 75 29.03 -15.84 18.86
N TYR A 76 30.06 -16.68 19.01
CA TYR A 76 29.94 -18.12 18.71
C TYR A 76 30.23 -19.01 19.91
N VAL A 77 31.51 -19.26 20.22
CA VAL A 77 31.92 -20.09 21.36
C VAL A 77 32.84 -19.32 22.28
N ASP A 78 32.72 -19.60 23.58
CA ASP A 78 33.69 -19.15 24.56
C ASP A 78 34.94 -20.06 24.59
N ALA A 79 35.91 -19.74 25.45
CA ALA A 79 37.10 -20.56 25.65
C ALA A 79 36.80 -21.97 26.23
N SER A 80 35.58 -22.20 26.76
CA SER A 80 35.14 -23.50 27.29
C SER A 80 34.45 -24.38 26.23
N GLY A 81 34.20 -23.84 25.03
CA GLY A 81 33.47 -24.51 23.95
C GLY A 81 31.95 -24.38 24.07
N THR A 82 31.44 -23.55 24.98
CA THR A 82 30.02 -23.29 25.17
C THR A 82 29.52 -22.27 24.14
N LEU A 83 28.36 -22.55 23.54
CA LEU A 83 27.69 -21.63 22.61
C LEU A 83 27.18 -20.38 23.34
N LEU A 84 27.67 -19.22 22.91
CA LEU A 84 27.32 -17.92 23.51
C LEU A 84 25.96 -17.36 23.04
N ALA A 85 25.52 -17.71 21.83
CA ALA A 85 24.22 -17.29 21.27
C ALA A 85 23.41 -18.49 20.75
N PRO A 86 22.84 -19.31 21.65
CA PRO A 86 22.01 -20.45 21.25
C PRO A 86 20.77 -20.03 20.45
N GLU A 87 20.28 -18.79 20.61
CA GLU A 87 19.16 -18.26 19.84
C GLU A 87 19.42 -18.14 18.33
N LEU A 88 20.68 -18.18 17.90
CA LEU A 88 21.08 -18.17 16.48
C LEU A 88 21.35 -19.57 15.91
N ALA A 89 21.22 -20.61 16.74
CA ALA A 89 21.58 -21.99 16.41
C ALA A 89 20.38 -22.88 16.00
N TYR A 90 19.21 -22.30 15.72
CA TYR A 90 18.07 -23.07 15.25
C TYR A 90 18.32 -23.69 13.87
N PRO A 91 17.70 -24.84 13.55
CA PRO A 91 17.80 -25.43 12.22
C PRO A 91 17.08 -24.55 11.18
N LYS A 92 17.63 -24.50 9.96
CA LYS A 92 16.97 -23.84 8.83
C LYS A 92 15.71 -24.61 8.41
N ILE A 93 14.54 -24.07 8.75
CA ILE A 93 13.23 -24.57 8.32
C ILE A 93 12.67 -23.63 7.26
N ARG A 94 12.13 -24.20 6.18
CA ARG A 94 11.46 -23.39 5.15
C ARG A 94 10.12 -22.89 5.69
N PRO A 95 9.81 -21.58 5.57
CA PRO A 95 8.50 -21.08 5.96
C PRO A 95 7.43 -21.68 5.04
N SER A 96 6.19 -21.75 5.54
CA SER A 96 5.07 -22.31 4.77
C SER A 96 4.79 -21.47 3.51
N LEU A 97 4.96 -20.14 3.63
CA LEU A 97 4.84 -19.20 2.51
C LEU A 97 6.20 -18.58 2.16
N SER A 98 6.59 -18.71 0.89
CA SER A 98 7.73 -17.95 0.36
C SER A 98 7.42 -16.44 0.38
N ALA A 99 8.45 -15.60 0.35
CA ALA A 99 8.27 -14.14 0.37
C ALA A 99 7.38 -13.66 -0.78
N ALA A 100 7.62 -14.18 -1.99
CA ALA A 100 6.80 -13.86 -3.16
C ALA A 100 5.36 -14.35 -3.01
N ALA A 101 5.14 -15.59 -2.55
CA ALA A 101 3.81 -16.13 -2.34
C ALA A 101 3.03 -15.33 -1.27
N SER A 102 3.69 -14.95 -0.17
CA SER A 102 3.11 -14.10 0.87
C SER A 102 2.69 -12.74 0.32
N GLY A 103 3.55 -12.09 -0.48
CA GLY A 103 3.22 -10.82 -1.13
C GLY A 103 2.04 -10.91 -2.10
N ILE A 104 2.04 -11.93 -2.97
CA ILE A 104 0.95 -12.17 -3.92
C ILE A 104 -0.37 -12.43 -3.19
N LEU A 105 -0.35 -13.27 -2.15
CA LEU A 105 -1.55 -13.57 -1.36
C LEU A 105 -2.06 -12.31 -0.64
N SER A 106 -1.14 -11.54 -0.04
CA SER A 106 -1.47 -10.34 0.74
C SER A 106 -2.11 -9.26 -0.14
N VAL A 107 -1.56 -8.99 -1.34
CA VAL A 107 -2.12 -7.97 -2.25
C VAL A 107 -3.31 -8.51 -3.05
N GLY A 108 -3.23 -9.76 -3.49
CA GLY A 108 -4.27 -10.37 -4.33
C GLY A 108 -5.59 -10.57 -3.60
N THR A 109 -5.56 -11.00 -2.35
CA THR A 109 -6.78 -11.30 -1.58
C THR A 109 -7.69 -10.06 -1.41
N PRO A 110 -7.19 -8.89 -0.94
CA PRO A 110 -7.98 -7.66 -0.89
C PRO A 110 -8.47 -7.21 -2.27
N ILE A 111 -7.65 -7.29 -3.33
CA ILE A 111 -8.08 -6.91 -4.69
C ILE A 111 -9.28 -7.76 -5.13
N VAL A 112 -9.21 -9.08 -4.93
CA VAL A 112 -10.35 -9.97 -5.23
C VAL A 112 -11.59 -9.56 -4.44
N ILE A 113 -11.45 -9.27 -3.15
CA ILE A 113 -12.58 -8.80 -2.31
C ILE A 113 -13.14 -7.46 -2.83
N PHE A 114 -12.30 -6.50 -3.19
CA PHE A 114 -12.74 -5.21 -3.74
C PHE A 114 -13.49 -5.39 -5.06
N VAL A 115 -13.00 -6.27 -5.94
CA VAL A 115 -13.67 -6.58 -7.22
C VAL A 115 -15.01 -7.28 -6.99
N LEU A 116 -15.06 -8.29 -6.12
CA LEU A 116 -16.31 -8.98 -5.77
C LEU A 116 -17.31 -8.04 -5.10
N SER A 117 -16.85 -7.07 -4.30
CA SER A 117 -17.75 -6.08 -3.69
C SER A 117 -18.46 -5.19 -4.71
N GLN A 118 -17.96 -5.10 -5.94
CA GLN A 118 -18.59 -4.29 -7.00
C GLN A 118 -19.96 -4.82 -7.44
N PHE A 119 -20.27 -6.09 -7.17
CA PHE A 119 -21.64 -6.60 -7.38
C PHE A 119 -22.67 -5.82 -6.56
N PHE A 120 -22.27 -5.29 -5.41
CA PHE A 120 -23.11 -4.55 -4.47
C PHE A 120 -22.88 -3.03 -4.52
N ILE A 121 -21.63 -2.56 -4.45
CA ILE A 121 -21.31 -1.11 -4.33
C ILE A 121 -21.43 -0.38 -5.67
N ARG A 122 -21.08 -1.04 -6.79
CA ARG A 122 -21.20 -0.55 -8.18
C ARG A 122 -20.63 0.86 -8.44
N HIS A 123 -19.61 1.28 -7.70
CA HIS A 123 -19.02 2.61 -7.82
C HIS A 123 -17.54 2.54 -8.23
N PHE A 124 -17.22 2.96 -9.47
CA PHE A 124 -15.89 2.84 -10.06
C PHE A 124 -14.80 3.50 -9.20
N TRP A 125 -15.04 4.73 -8.74
CA TRP A 125 -14.06 5.45 -7.95
C TRP A 125 -13.83 4.83 -6.57
N SER A 126 -14.82 4.11 -6.01
CA SER A 126 -14.61 3.35 -4.78
C SER A 126 -13.63 2.20 -5.02
N LEU A 127 -13.81 1.43 -6.10
CA LEU A 127 -12.85 0.38 -6.47
C LEU A 127 -11.47 0.94 -6.77
N ASN A 128 -11.39 1.99 -7.60
CA ASN A 128 -10.13 2.59 -8.01
C ASN A 128 -9.30 3.06 -6.81
N ASN A 129 -9.92 3.83 -5.90
CA ASN A 129 -9.24 4.35 -4.71
C ASN A 129 -8.92 3.24 -3.71
N ALA A 130 -9.79 2.22 -3.57
CA ALA A 130 -9.49 1.05 -2.75
C ALA A 130 -8.22 0.32 -3.24
N VAL A 131 -8.11 0.06 -4.54
CA VAL A 131 -6.95 -0.60 -5.15
C VAL A 131 -5.71 0.29 -5.10
N LEU A 132 -5.80 1.57 -5.47
CA LEU A 132 -4.66 2.48 -5.42
C LEU A 132 -4.10 2.64 -4.01
N GLY A 133 -4.96 2.84 -3.00
CA GLY A 133 -4.49 2.95 -1.61
C GLY A 133 -3.84 1.66 -1.11
N LEU A 134 -4.34 0.48 -1.49
CA LEU A 134 -3.70 -0.78 -1.17
C LEU A 134 -2.29 -0.88 -1.78
N LEU A 135 -2.14 -0.46 -3.03
CA LEU A 135 -0.84 -0.43 -3.72
C LEU A 135 0.10 0.60 -3.09
N TYR A 136 -0.39 1.76 -2.69
CA TYR A 136 0.41 2.78 -1.99
C TYR A 136 0.94 2.25 -0.66
N ALA A 137 0.09 1.56 0.11
CA ALA A 137 0.48 0.96 1.39
C ALA A 137 1.61 -0.06 1.19
N ASN A 138 1.45 -1.00 0.26
CA ASN A 138 2.43 -2.07 0.05
C ASN A 138 3.71 -1.58 -0.62
N ILE A 139 3.63 -0.80 -1.70
CA ILE A 139 4.83 -0.36 -2.44
C ILE A 139 5.66 0.60 -1.57
N GLY A 140 5.00 1.54 -0.89
CA GLY A 140 5.66 2.45 0.03
C GLY A 140 6.25 1.73 1.26
N GLY A 141 5.45 0.87 1.90
CA GLY A 141 5.85 0.10 3.07
C GLY A 141 6.99 -0.87 2.77
N SER A 142 6.91 -1.63 1.68
CA SER A 142 7.97 -2.55 1.26
C SER A 142 9.25 -1.81 0.90
N CYS A 143 9.19 -0.66 0.22
CA CYS A 143 10.40 0.14 -0.03
C CYS A 143 11.06 0.57 1.27
N PHE A 144 10.28 1.15 2.20
CA PHE A 144 10.79 1.59 3.49
C PHE A 144 11.39 0.44 4.30
N GLN A 145 10.69 -0.69 4.36
CA GLN A 145 11.11 -1.91 5.04
C GLN A 145 12.39 -2.50 4.42
N VAL A 146 12.48 -2.63 3.10
CA VAL A 146 13.65 -3.19 2.41
C VAL A 146 14.87 -2.29 2.60
N MET A 147 14.71 -0.97 2.60
CA MET A 147 15.81 -0.06 2.91
C MET A 147 16.37 -0.29 4.32
N ILE A 148 15.50 -0.39 5.34
CA ILE A 148 15.94 -0.72 6.71
C ILE A 148 16.59 -2.10 6.75
N LYS A 149 16.02 -3.07 6.05
CA LYS A 149 16.50 -4.45 5.99
C LYS A 149 17.92 -4.58 5.45
N THR A 150 18.21 -3.86 4.38
CA THR A 150 19.52 -3.90 3.75
C THR A 150 20.54 -3.06 4.51
N LEU A 151 20.14 -1.94 5.11
CA LEU A 151 21.07 -1.01 5.77
C LEU A 151 21.39 -1.35 7.23
N ILE A 152 20.42 -1.87 7.99
CA ILE A 152 20.59 -2.21 9.42
C ILE A 152 20.77 -3.71 9.60
N GLY A 153 19.96 -4.51 8.89
CA GLY A 153 19.99 -5.97 8.95
C GLY A 153 19.83 -6.56 10.35
N GLY A 154 20.26 -7.81 10.49
CA GLY A 154 20.20 -8.57 11.74
C GLY A 154 20.21 -10.07 11.45
N PHE A 155 20.74 -10.86 12.38
CA PHE A 155 20.79 -12.30 12.20
C PHE A 155 19.41 -12.94 12.37
N ARG A 156 19.10 -13.93 11.53
CA ARG A 156 17.94 -14.80 11.72
C ARG A 156 18.22 -15.83 12.82
N PRO A 157 17.18 -16.39 13.48
CA PRO A 157 17.37 -17.43 14.49
C PRO A 157 18.10 -18.68 13.98
N HIS A 158 18.08 -18.95 12.67
CA HIS A 158 18.77 -20.10 12.07
C HIS A 158 20.15 -19.76 11.45
N PHE A 159 20.71 -18.59 11.75
CA PHE A 159 21.92 -18.08 11.09
C PHE A 159 23.12 -19.04 11.21
N LEU A 160 23.41 -19.59 12.39
CA LEU A 160 24.59 -20.44 12.60
C LEU A 160 24.50 -21.75 11.80
N SER A 161 23.29 -22.30 11.62
CA SER A 161 23.07 -23.50 10.81
C SER A 161 23.42 -23.29 9.33
N VAL A 162 23.29 -22.05 8.85
CA VAL A 162 23.62 -21.64 7.47
C VAL A 162 25.07 -21.20 7.35
N CYS A 163 25.58 -20.49 8.36
CA CYS A 163 26.91 -19.90 8.33
C CYS A 163 28.00 -20.97 8.23
N GLN A 164 27.92 -22.04 9.04
CA GLN A 164 28.96 -23.07 9.14
C GLN A 164 30.36 -22.44 9.32
N PRO A 165 30.64 -21.86 10.51
CA PRO A 165 31.81 -21.01 10.73
C PRO A 165 33.14 -21.77 10.61
N ASP A 166 34.11 -21.15 9.93
CA ASP A 166 35.48 -21.62 9.78
C ASP A 166 36.46 -20.57 10.33
N PHE A 167 37.07 -20.87 11.48
CA PHE A 167 37.97 -19.97 12.19
C PHE A 167 39.33 -19.75 11.51
N SER A 168 39.63 -20.48 10.44
CA SER A 168 40.82 -20.22 9.63
C SER A 168 40.67 -18.99 8.73
N ARG A 169 39.43 -18.51 8.54
CA ARG A 169 39.11 -17.38 7.66
C ARG A 169 39.33 -16.02 8.33
N PRO A 170 39.62 -14.97 7.54
CA PRO A 170 39.69 -13.61 8.06
C PRO A 170 38.33 -13.20 8.64
N GLY A 171 38.35 -12.41 9.73
CA GLY A 171 37.15 -11.99 10.45
C GLY A 171 36.80 -12.83 11.67
N ALA A 172 37.58 -13.88 11.96
CA ALA A 172 37.57 -14.55 13.25
C ALA A 172 38.23 -13.67 14.34
N ASN A 173 37.95 -13.98 15.61
CA ASN A 173 38.61 -13.41 16.80
C ASN A 173 38.54 -11.87 16.90
N GLN A 174 37.35 -11.31 16.70
CA GLN A 174 37.10 -9.88 16.90
C GLN A 174 36.57 -9.56 18.30
N GLY A 175 36.69 -8.30 18.70
CA GLY A 175 36.19 -7.80 19.98
C GLY A 175 36.99 -8.30 21.19
N ILE A 176 36.42 -8.10 22.38
CA ILE A 176 37.05 -8.49 23.66
C ILE A 176 37.17 -10.01 23.71
N GLN A 177 38.36 -10.52 24.04
CA GLN A 177 38.64 -11.97 24.11
C GLN A 177 38.41 -12.75 22.80
N GLY A 178 38.25 -12.06 21.66
CA GLY A 178 38.04 -12.70 20.36
C GLY A 178 36.72 -13.46 20.22
N VAL A 179 35.73 -13.18 21.08
CA VAL A 179 34.46 -13.94 21.10
C VAL A 179 33.51 -13.59 19.95
N TYR A 180 33.74 -12.46 19.29
CA TYR A 180 32.90 -11.99 18.20
C TYR A 180 33.50 -12.32 16.83
N HIS A 181 32.64 -12.60 15.88
CA HIS A 181 33.04 -12.98 14.53
C HIS A 181 32.25 -12.23 13.47
N ASP A 182 32.90 -12.02 12.34
CA ASP A 182 32.32 -11.47 11.13
C ASP A 182 31.68 -12.58 10.28
N TRP A 183 30.68 -12.26 9.44
CA TRP A 183 30.09 -13.26 8.54
C TRP A 183 31.10 -13.80 7.51
N SER A 184 32.23 -13.12 7.28
CA SER A 184 33.29 -13.60 6.38
C SER A 184 33.85 -14.98 6.75
N ILE A 185 33.64 -15.43 8.00
CA ILE A 185 34.02 -16.79 8.43
C ILE A 185 33.05 -17.86 7.95
N CYS A 186 31.88 -17.49 7.44
CA CYS A 186 30.86 -18.44 7.00
C CYS A 186 31.28 -19.16 5.71
N THR A 187 31.06 -20.47 5.66
CA THR A 187 31.38 -21.35 4.52
C THR A 187 30.17 -21.77 3.70
N GLY A 188 28.96 -21.52 4.20
CA GLY A 188 27.70 -21.87 3.53
C GLY A 188 27.44 -21.13 2.20
N GLU A 189 26.30 -21.42 1.59
CA GLU A 189 25.90 -20.80 0.32
C GLU A 189 25.68 -19.28 0.47
N SER A 190 26.33 -18.47 -0.38
CA SER A 190 26.33 -17.01 -0.27
C SER A 190 24.93 -16.37 -0.27
N LYS A 191 23.98 -16.94 -1.02
CA LYS A 191 22.58 -16.47 -1.07
C LYS A 191 21.86 -16.72 0.25
N ASP A 192 22.09 -17.88 0.85
CA ASP A 192 21.50 -18.24 2.13
C ASP A 192 22.11 -17.42 3.27
N ILE A 193 23.44 -17.22 3.25
CA ILE A 193 24.12 -16.32 4.19
C ILE A 193 23.56 -14.91 4.09
N LYS A 194 23.46 -14.34 2.88
CA LYS A 194 22.86 -13.00 2.67
C LYS A 194 21.49 -12.93 3.31
N ASN A 195 20.63 -13.91 3.05
CA ASN A 195 19.28 -13.95 3.61
C ASN A 195 19.30 -14.05 5.14
N ALA A 196 20.24 -14.80 5.71
CA ALA A 196 20.35 -15.02 7.15
C ALA A 196 20.90 -13.82 7.93
N ILE A 197 21.64 -12.89 7.30
CA ILE A 197 22.18 -11.67 7.92
C ILE A 197 21.27 -10.43 7.77
N ILE A 198 20.18 -10.54 7.00
CA ILE A 198 19.21 -9.46 6.78
C ILE A 198 17.81 -9.81 7.34
N SER A 199 17.70 -10.10 8.64
CA SER A 199 16.41 -10.47 9.26
C SER A 199 15.47 -9.28 9.46
N PHE A 200 15.96 -8.18 10.03
CA PHE A 200 15.15 -7.08 10.54
C PHE A 200 14.94 -5.98 9.48
N PRO A 201 13.71 -5.52 9.17
CA PRO A 201 12.41 -6.04 9.61
C PRO A 201 11.90 -7.18 8.71
N SER A 202 10.86 -7.87 9.16
CA SER A 202 10.19 -8.90 8.36
C SER A 202 9.36 -8.30 7.21
N GLY A 203 9.71 -8.65 5.96
CA GLY A 203 8.99 -8.20 4.77
C GLY A 203 7.68 -8.94 4.52
N HIS A 204 7.61 -10.24 4.85
CA HIS A 204 6.37 -11.01 4.84
C HIS A 204 5.33 -10.39 5.78
N THR A 205 5.77 -10.03 6.99
CA THR A 205 4.89 -9.43 8.00
C THR A 205 4.44 -8.04 7.56
N GLU A 206 5.36 -7.22 7.04
CA GLU A 206 5.02 -5.89 6.53
C GLU A 206 3.93 -5.95 5.46
N ALA A 207 4.12 -6.75 4.40
CA ALA A 207 3.15 -6.86 3.31
C ALA A 207 1.78 -7.39 3.79
N ALA A 208 1.79 -8.37 4.70
CA ALA A 208 0.57 -8.94 5.27
C ALA A 208 -0.19 -7.90 6.10
N PHE A 209 0.49 -7.18 7.01
CA PHE A 209 -0.15 -6.15 7.82
C PHE A 209 -0.57 -4.94 6.99
N ALA A 210 0.25 -4.47 6.04
CA ALA A 210 -0.11 -3.40 5.11
C ALA A 210 -1.42 -3.72 4.37
N SER A 211 -1.54 -4.95 3.85
CA SER A 211 -2.68 -5.35 3.05
C SER A 211 -3.93 -5.65 3.87
N PHE A 212 -3.81 -6.46 4.91
CA PHE A 212 -4.97 -6.95 5.66
C PHE A 212 -5.49 -5.95 6.69
N VAL A 213 -4.64 -5.05 7.20
CA VAL A 213 -5.12 -3.91 8.00
C VAL A 213 -5.86 -2.93 7.10
N TYR A 214 -5.31 -2.62 5.92
CA TYR A 214 -5.99 -1.78 4.93
C TYR A 214 -7.37 -2.37 4.55
N LEU A 215 -7.42 -3.67 4.26
CA LEU A 215 -8.67 -4.38 3.99
C LEU A 215 -9.65 -4.31 5.18
N SER A 216 -9.17 -4.48 6.41
CA SER A 216 -10.03 -4.40 7.61
C SER A 216 -10.61 -3.01 7.82
N ILE A 217 -9.82 -1.96 7.60
CA ILE A 217 -10.28 -0.57 7.64
C ILE A 217 -11.34 -0.34 6.55
N TRP A 218 -11.06 -0.79 5.32
CA TRP A 218 -12.00 -0.68 4.21
C TRP A 218 -13.32 -1.43 4.47
N LEU A 219 -13.25 -2.65 5.03
CA LEU A 219 -14.43 -3.41 5.42
C LEU A 219 -15.21 -2.70 6.54
N ASN A 220 -14.52 -2.14 7.54
CA ASN A 220 -15.18 -1.35 8.58
C ASN A 220 -15.90 -0.12 8.01
N ALA A 221 -15.30 0.56 7.03
CA ALA A 221 -15.92 1.71 6.38
C ALA A 221 -17.18 1.35 5.59
N ASN A 222 -17.19 0.21 4.88
CA ASN A 222 -18.34 -0.20 4.07
C ASN A 222 -19.42 -0.92 4.91
N LEU A 223 -19.02 -1.74 5.88
CA LEU A 223 -19.96 -2.48 6.73
C LEU A 223 -20.44 -1.67 7.94
N LYS A 224 -19.76 -0.54 8.24
CA LYS A 224 -20.02 0.38 9.35
C LYS A 224 -20.09 -0.35 10.70
N VAL A 225 -19.09 -1.18 10.99
CA VAL A 225 -19.03 -1.98 12.24
C VAL A 225 -18.83 -1.07 13.45
N MET A 226 -17.96 -0.07 13.35
CA MET A 226 -17.76 0.97 14.38
C MET A 226 -18.71 2.17 14.20
N GLY A 227 -19.92 1.94 13.68
CA GLY A 227 -20.94 2.96 13.49
C GLY A 227 -21.73 3.30 14.76
N SER A 228 -22.59 4.32 14.69
CA SER A 228 -23.49 4.71 15.78
C SER A 228 -24.73 3.80 15.92
N TYR A 229 -24.62 2.53 15.52
CA TYR A 229 -25.70 1.54 15.57
C TYR A 229 -25.14 0.15 15.88
N GLN A 230 -26.00 -0.79 16.25
CA GLN A 230 -25.59 -2.17 16.53
C GLN A 230 -25.45 -2.99 15.23
N PRO A 231 -24.25 -3.35 14.78
CA PRO A 231 -24.08 -4.20 13.60
C PRO A 231 -24.43 -5.65 13.91
N ARG A 232 -24.81 -6.41 12.88
CA ARG A 232 -24.90 -7.88 12.97
C ARG A 232 -23.51 -8.47 13.21
N TYR A 233 -23.41 -9.47 14.09
CA TYR A 233 -22.12 -10.05 14.52
C TYR A 233 -21.22 -10.53 13.37
N TRP A 234 -21.80 -11.10 12.30
CA TRP A 234 -21.01 -11.54 11.13
C TRP A 234 -20.17 -10.43 10.50
N LYS A 235 -20.60 -9.16 10.58
CA LYS A 235 -19.82 -8.02 10.07
C LYS A 235 -18.54 -7.81 10.89
N MET A 236 -18.60 -8.03 12.21
CA MET A 236 -17.41 -7.99 13.06
C MET A 236 -16.43 -9.10 12.66
N VAL A 237 -16.93 -10.33 12.48
CA VAL A 237 -16.11 -11.46 12.02
C VAL A 237 -15.43 -11.13 10.69
N ALA A 238 -16.17 -10.55 9.73
CA ALA A 238 -15.60 -10.14 8.44
C ALA A 238 -14.50 -9.07 8.58
N VAL A 239 -14.65 -8.10 9.49
CA VAL A 239 -13.62 -7.07 9.73
C VAL A 239 -12.38 -7.62 10.42
N PHE A 240 -12.52 -8.61 11.32
CA PHE A 240 -11.37 -9.18 12.04
C PHE A 240 -10.69 -10.34 11.32
N ALA A 241 -11.35 -11.02 10.38
CA ALA A 241 -10.79 -12.15 9.64
C ALA A 241 -9.48 -11.81 8.89
N PRO A 242 -9.33 -10.66 8.20
CA PRO A 242 -8.05 -10.29 7.60
C PRO A 242 -6.95 -10.06 8.63
N LEU A 243 -7.27 -9.46 9.78
CA LEU A 243 -6.28 -9.26 10.87
C LEU A 243 -5.78 -10.60 11.40
N MET A 244 -6.67 -11.57 11.57
CA MET A 244 -6.27 -12.94 11.93
C MET A 244 -5.34 -13.55 10.88
N ALA A 245 -5.64 -13.39 9.58
CA ALA A 245 -4.77 -13.88 8.51
C ALA A 245 -3.36 -13.26 8.56
N ALA A 246 -3.25 -11.96 8.82
CA ALA A 246 -1.96 -11.29 8.99
C ALA A 246 -1.15 -11.85 10.17
N ILE A 247 -1.82 -12.09 11.30
CA ILE A 247 -1.20 -12.67 12.50
C ILE A 247 -0.73 -14.10 12.24
N LEU A 248 -1.50 -14.91 11.52
CA LEU A 248 -1.11 -16.29 11.19
C LEU A 248 0.10 -16.34 10.25
N ILE A 249 0.17 -15.46 9.24
CA ILE A 249 1.35 -15.34 8.37
C ILE A 249 2.59 -14.93 9.17
N ALA A 250 2.45 -13.96 10.07
CA ALA A 250 3.53 -13.54 10.96
C ALA A 250 3.97 -14.67 11.91
N GLY A 251 3.01 -15.39 12.50
CA GLY A 251 3.26 -16.51 13.41
C GLY A 251 4.03 -17.66 12.74
N ASP A 252 3.74 -17.98 11.47
CA ASP A 252 4.48 -18.99 10.70
C ASP A 252 5.99 -18.69 10.65
N LEU A 253 6.37 -17.42 10.56
CA LEU A 253 7.79 -17.00 10.50
C LEU A 253 8.52 -17.18 11.82
N GLN A 254 7.80 -16.97 12.93
CA GLN A 254 8.33 -17.22 14.27
C GLN A 254 8.49 -18.74 14.49
N MET A 255 7.48 -19.52 14.13
CA MET A 255 7.47 -20.98 14.31
C MET A 255 8.48 -21.70 13.40
N SER A 256 8.79 -21.12 12.23
CA SER A 256 9.79 -21.64 11.30
C SER A 256 11.20 -21.05 11.52
N TYR A 257 11.41 -20.29 12.62
CA TYR A 257 12.71 -19.69 12.96
C TYR A 257 13.27 -18.75 11.89
N ASN A 258 12.40 -18.17 11.06
CA ASN A 258 12.79 -17.27 9.97
C ASN A 258 12.96 -15.83 10.42
N HIS A 259 12.32 -15.46 11.54
CA HIS A 259 12.35 -14.12 12.12
C HIS A 259 12.22 -14.20 13.64
N HIS A 260 12.81 -13.24 14.34
CA HIS A 260 12.52 -13.01 15.75
C HIS A 260 11.21 -12.24 15.90
N TRP A 261 10.63 -12.28 17.10
CA TRP A 261 9.36 -11.58 17.39
C TRP A 261 9.47 -10.07 17.17
N TYR A 262 10.64 -9.46 17.37
CA TYR A 262 10.86 -8.03 17.16
C TYR A 262 10.98 -7.67 15.66
N ASP A 263 11.45 -8.61 14.81
CA ASP A 263 11.46 -8.44 13.36
C ASP A 263 10.02 -8.40 12.82
N ILE A 264 9.18 -9.26 13.38
CA ILE A 264 7.74 -9.35 13.10
C ILE A 264 7.04 -8.08 13.59
N LEU A 265 7.25 -7.68 14.84
CA LEU A 265 6.62 -6.49 15.42
C LEU A 265 6.93 -5.24 14.60
N MET A 266 8.20 -5.04 14.22
CA MET A 266 8.57 -3.87 13.41
C MET A 266 7.98 -3.93 11.99
N GLY A 267 7.96 -5.11 11.37
CA GLY A 267 7.26 -5.31 10.10
C GLY A 267 5.77 -4.94 10.20
N ALA A 268 5.10 -5.37 11.27
CA ALA A 268 3.69 -5.04 11.51
C ALA A 268 3.48 -3.54 11.73
N VAL A 269 4.35 -2.87 12.50
CA VAL A 269 4.28 -1.42 12.72
C VAL A 269 4.42 -0.64 11.42
N ILE A 270 5.38 -1.01 10.56
CA ILE A 270 5.57 -0.38 9.25
C ILE A 270 4.32 -0.59 8.40
N GLY A 271 3.85 -1.84 8.27
CA GLY A 271 2.67 -2.17 7.47
C GLY A 271 1.41 -1.44 7.93
N ILE A 272 1.11 -1.44 9.23
CA ILE A 272 -0.02 -0.71 9.82
C ILE A 272 0.07 0.80 9.52
N SER A 273 1.26 1.39 9.71
CA SER A 273 1.46 2.84 9.50
C SER A 273 1.17 3.23 8.05
N PHE A 274 1.71 2.47 7.09
CA PHE A 274 1.46 2.70 5.67
C PHE A 274 0.00 2.42 5.28
N ALA A 275 -0.63 1.40 5.85
CA ALA A 275 -2.06 1.14 5.63
C ALA A 275 -2.95 2.31 6.07
N LEU A 276 -2.69 2.87 7.26
CA LEU A 276 -3.45 4.00 7.80
C LEU A 276 -3.29 5.26 6.94
N VAL A 277 -2.06 5.61 6.60
CA VAL A 277 -1.76 6.80 5.77
C VAL A 277 -2.31 6.64 4.36
N ALA A 278 -2.10 5.48 3.74
CA ALA A 278 -2.61 5.21 2.41
C ALA A 278 -4.14 5.24 2.38
N TYR A 279 -4.82 4.61 3.34
CA TYR A 279 -6.28 4.65 3.43
C TYR A 279 -6.77 6.11 3.56
N ARG A 280 -6.17 6.88 4.46
CA ARG A 280 -6.54 8.29 4.66
C ARG A 280 -6.24 9.18 3.45
N SER A 281 -5.27 8.82 2.61
CA SER A 281 -4.98 9.53 1.36
C SER A 281 -6.08 9.34 0.30
N GLN A 282 -6.82 8.23 0.38
CA GLN A 282 -7.85 7.84 -0.59
C GLN A 282 -9.29 8.11 -0.09
N PHE A 283 -9.49 8.09 1.23
CA PHE A 283 -10.79 8.26 1.89
C PHE A 283 -10.76 9.39 2.93
N ALA A 284 -11.89 10.03 3.18
CA ALA A 284 -11.96 11.25 3.99
C ALA A 284 -11.61 11.05 5.47
N ALA A 285 -11.82 9.84 6.01
CA ALA A 285 -11.48 9.49 7.39
C ALA A 285 -11.12 8.01 7.53
N VAL A 286 -10.42 7.64 8.61
CA VAL A 286 -10.11 6.24 8.93
C VAL A 286 -11.19 5.64 9.83
N LEU A 287 -11.42 6.24 11.00
CA LEU A 287 -12.31 5.70 12.03
C LEU A 287 -13.67 6.41 12.14
N ASP A 288 -13.78 7.66 11.69
CA ASP A 288 -15.05 8.40 11.71
C ASP A 288 -16.07 7.73 10.76
N SER A 289 -17.01 7.01 11.34
CA SER A 289 -18.00 6.21 10.62
C SER A 289 -18.94 7.05 9.75
N SER A 290 -19.02 8.37 9.95
CA SER A 290 -19.81 9.25 9.09
C SER A 290 -19.13 9.58 7.75
N LYS A 291 -17.80 9.45 7.68
CA LYS A 291 -17.00 9.92 6.53
C LYS A 291 -15.99 8.91 5.99
N ASN A 292 -15.79 7.77 6.65
CA ASN A 292 -14.72 6.83 6.32
C ASN A 292 -14.89 6.04 5.01
N ASP A 293 -16.06 6.12 4.37
CA ASP A 293 -16.38 5.57 3.05
C ASP A 293 -16.40 6.64 1.95
N LEU A 294 -16.26 7.93 2.31
CA LEU A 294 -16.24 9.02 1.35
C LEU A 294 -14.92 9.04 0.61
N VAL A 295 -14.98 8.79 -0.70
CA VAL A 295 -13.84 8.79 -1.61
C VAL A 295 -13.34 10.22 -1.79
N LEU A 296 -12.02 10.41 -1.69
CA LEU A 296 -11.37 11.67 -2.02
C LEU A 296 -11.02 11.69 -3.50
N PHE A 297 -11.39 12.78 -4.17
CA PHE A 297 -11.05 13.01 -5.56
C PHE A 297 -9.82 13.89 -5.65
N ARG A 298 -8.87 13.49 -6.51
CA ARG A 298 -7.72 14.34 -6.81
C ARG A 298 -8.22 15.58 -7.54
N LYS A 299 -7.93 16.77 -7.00
CA LYS A 299 -8.11 18.05 -7.69
C LYS A 299 -7.19 18.10 -8.91
N SER A 300 -7.60 17.50 -10.02
CA SER A 300 -6.98 17.75 -11.30
C SER A 300 -8.07 17.77 -12.36
N THR A 301 -8.09 18.85 -13.15
CA THR A 301 -8.95 19.13 -14.32
C THR A 301 -10.35 19.73 -14.15
N VAL A 302 -10.96 19.83 -12.96
CA VAL A 302 -12.20 20.64 -12.81
C VAL A 302 -11.86 22.14 -12.86
N ASP A 303 -10.84 22.57 -12.10
CA ASP A 303 -10.50 24.00 -11.96
C ASP A 303 -9.82 24.60 -13.20
N LYS A 304 -9.14 23.78 -14.03
CA LYS A 304 -8.50 24.28 -15.26
C LYS A 304 -9.51 24.55 -16.39
N ALA A 305 -10.65 23.85 -16.41
CA ALA A 305 -11.75 24.14 -17.33
C ALA A 305 -12.50 25.41 -16.92
N THR A 306 -12.66 25.65 -15.61
CA THR A 306 -13.30 26.88 -15.09
C THR A 306 -12.39 28.11 -15.19
N ALA A 307 -11.07 27.95 -15.05
CA ALA A 307 -10.13 29.07 -15.13
C ALA A 307 -9.78 29.50 -16.58
N GLY A 308 -9.89 28.61 -17.56
CA GLY A 308 -9.65 28.90 -18.98
C GLY A 308 -10.79 29.66 -19.68
N GLY A 309 -11.96 29.78 -19.04
CA GLY A 309 -13.15 30.46 -19.53
C GLY A 309 -13.28 31.93 -19.10
N LYS A 310 -12.19 32.64 -18.80
CA LYS A 310 -12.27 34.10 -18.60
C LYS A 310 -12.54 34.79 -19.94
N VAL A 311 -13.81 35.10 -20.12
CA VAL A 311 -14.44 35.89 -21.18
C VAL A 311 -13.58 37.08 -21.60
N LYS A 312 -13.21 37.09 -22.88
CA LYS A 312 -12.67 38.23 -23.59
C LYS A 312 -13.87 39.01 -24.14
N GLY A 313 -14.19 40.19 -23.60
CA GLY A 313 -15.12 41.11 -24.29
C GLY A 313 -15.79 42.21 -23.46
N ARG A 314 -15.34 43.45 -23.70
CA ARG A 314 -16.10 44.72 -23.84
C ARG A 314 -17.04 45.18 -22.71
N GLY A 315 -16.59 46.21 -21.98
CA GLY A 315 -17.03 47.61 -22.16
C GLY A 315 -18.48 48.01 -21.87
N SER A 316 -18.60 49.09 -21.07
CA SER A 316 -19.72 50.07 -20.92
C SER A 316 -20.53 49.98 -19.62
N THR A 317 -20.30 50.98 -18.74
CA THR A 317 -21.26 51.85 -17.99
C THR A 317 -22.49 51.18 -17.34
N ASP A 318 -22.91 51.46 -16.10
CA ASP A 318 -22.99 52.72 -15.36
C ASP A 318 -23.45 52.43 -13.91
N SER A 319 -23.26 53.42 -13.03
CA SER A 319 -23.94 53.67 -11.75
C SER A 319 -23.65 52.71 -10.57
N GLY A 320 -23.19 53.13 -9.40
CA GLY A 320 -23.37 54.41 -8.72
C GLY A 320 -24.21 54.17 -7.45
N ASP A 321 -23.53 54.18 -6.30
CA ASP A 321 -24.03 54.37 -4.93
C ASP A 321 -25.01 53.35 -4.31
N LEU A 322 -24.66 52.84 -3.12
CA LEU A 322 -25.17 53.34 -1.84
C LEU A 322 -24.62 52.50 -0.66
N VAL A 323 -23.93 53.22 0.24
CA VAL A 323 -23.77 53.07 1.71
C VAL A 323 -23.81 51.67 2.32
#